data_AF-Q30VZ7-F1
#
_entry.id   AF-Q30VZ7-F1
#
_cell.length_a   1.000
_cell.length_b   1.000
_cell.length_c   1.000
_cell.angle_alpha   90.00
_cell.angle_beta   90.00
_cell.angle_gamma   90.00
#
_symmetry.space_group_name_H-M   'P 1'
#
loop_
_entity.id
_entity.type
_entity.pdbx_description
1 polymer ?
#
loop_
_entity_poly.entity_id
_entity_poly.type
_entity_poly.pdbx_seq_one_letter_code
_entity_poly.pdbx_strand_id
1 'polypeptide(L)'
;MTAAFERIMAELGIVTQTQLSKELGINQASVSIAKRSGDIPPRWLLTLLRKYHLNPDWVMTGLGPKFSVPADYAEAEVQTIRRPDFHLGF
;
A
#
# COMPACT_ATOMS: atom_id res chain seq x y z
N MET A 1 2.37 -3.14 20.54
CA MET A 1 3.04 -2.81 19.27
C MET A 1 2.25 -1.66 18.64
N THR A 2 2.85 -0.79 17.83
CA THR A 2 2.05 0.23 17.12
C THR A 2 1.18 -0.46 16.06
N ALA A 3 -0.12 -0.13 16.01
CA ALA A 3 -1.09 -0.81 15.14
C ALA A 3 -0.69 -0.80 13.65
N ALA A 4 0.01 0.24 13.21
CA ALA A 4 0.52 0.34 11.85
C ALA A 4 1.62 -0.69 11.52
N PHE A 5 2.51 -0.98 12.48
CA PHE A 5 3.53 -2.02 12.32
C PHE A 5 2.91 -3.41 12.26
N GLU A 6 1.90 -3.69 13.10
CA GLU A 6 1.17 -4.96 13.08
C GLU A 6 0.49 -5.20 11.73
N ARG A 7 -0.16 -4.18 11.17
CA ARG A 7 -0.75 -4.25 9.84
C ARG A 7 0.29 -4.58 8.76
N ILE A 8 1.40 -3.84 8.73
CA ILE A 8 2.49 -4.11 7.77
C ILE A 8 2.98 -5.55 7.89
N MET A 9 3.22 -6.01 9.12
CA MET A 9 3.75 -7.35 9.40
C MET A 9 2.77 -8.46 9.02
N ALA A 10 1.49 -8.28 9.33
CA ALA A 10 0.43 -9.21 8.94
C ALA A 10 0.31 -9.32 7.42
N GLU A 11 0.40 -8.21 6.69
CA GLU A 11 0.27 -8.22 5.23
C GLU A 11 1.46 -8.81 4.49
N LEU A 12 2.65 -8.54 4.99
CA LEU A 12 3.87 -9.13 4.43
C LEU A 12 4.04 -10.59 4.88
N GLY A 13 3.20 -11.10 5.78
CA GLY A 13 3.35 -12.43 6.37
C GLY A 13 4.63 -12.59 7.19
N ILE A 14 5.17 -11.48 7.72
CA ILE A 14 6.44 -11.47 8.44
C ILE A 14 6.20 -11.32 9.94
N VAL A 15 6.97 -12.07 10.73
CA VAL A 15 6.86 -12.08 12.19
C VAL A 15 8.07 -11.43 12.87
N THR A 16 9.12 -11.12 12.11
CA THR A 16 10.36 -10.54 12.65
C THR A 16 10.69 -9.17 12.06
N GLN A 17 11.31 -8.32 12.88
CA GLN A 17 11.84 -7.01 12.45
C GLN A 17 12.97 -7.16 11.42
N THR A 18 13.72 -8.26 11.47
CA THR A 18 14.79 -8.59 10.52
C THR A 18 14.24 -8.92 9.14
N GLN A 19 13.09 -9.59 9.04
CA GLN A 19 12.43 -9.79 7.75
C GLN A 19 11.94 -8.44 7.19
N LEU A 20 11.31 -7.61 8.02
CA LEU A 20 10.88 -6.27 7.60
C LEU A 20 12.05 -5.42 7.10
N SER A 21 13.21 -5.51 7.77
CA SER A 21 14.41 -4.76 7.37
C SER A 21 14.94 -5.24 6.01
N LYS A 22 14.91 -6.54 5.73
CA LYS A 22 15.27 -7.10 4.42
C LYS A 22 14.32 -6.62 3.33
N GLU A 23 13.01 -6.65 3.58
CA GLU A 23 11.99 -6.23 2.61
C GLU A 23 12.10 -4.74 2.25
N LEU A 24 12.36 -3.91 3.25
CA LEU A 24 12.56 -2.48 3.09
C LEU A 24 13.97 -2.11 2.62
N GLY A 25 14.93 -3.05 2.64
CA GLY A 25 16.32 -2.80 2.27
C GLY A 25 17.05 -1.86 3.24
N ILE A 26 16.72 -1.94 4.53
CA ILE A 26 17.27 -1.08 5.59
C ILE A 26 17.86 -1.91 6.72
N ASN A 27 18.60 -1.26 7.62
CA ASN A 27 19.13 -1.91 8.81
C ASN A 27 18.03 -2.16 9.85
N GLN A 28 18.08 -3.32 10.51
CA GLN A 28 17.22 -3.65 11.65
C GLN A 28 17.26 -2.60 12.77
N ALA A 29 18.40 -1.94 13.00
CA ALA A 29 18.50 -0.85 13.97
C ALA A 29 17.53 0.31 13.65
N SER A 30 17.40 0.68 12.37
CA SER A 30 16.43 1.67 11.91
C SER A 30 15.00 1.20 12.14
N VAL A 31 14.73 -0.10 11.99
CA VAL A 31 13.41 -0.69 12.26
C VAL A 31 13.05 -0.59 13.74
N SER A 32 13.99 -0.91 14.62
CA SER A 32 13.81 -0.86 16.07
C SER A 32 13.54 0.55 16.57
N ILE A 33 14.28 1.55 16.08
CA ILE A 33 14.10 2.97 16.45
C ILE A 33 12.71 3.46 16.01
N ALA A 34 12.35 3.26 14.74
CA ALA A 34 11.04 3.63 14.20
C ALA A 34 9.89 2.98 14.99
N LYS A 35 10.02 1.68 15.30
CA LYS A 35 9.04 0.94 16.11
C LYS A 35 8.91 1.51 17.52
N ARG A 36 10.02 1.92 18.14
CA ARG A 36 10.05 2.49 19.49
C ARG A 36 9.47 3.91 19.54
N SER A 37 9.76 4.73 18.53
CA SER A 37 9.19 6.08 18.41
C SER A 37 7.73 6.05 17.96
N GLY A 38 7.29 4.96 17.32
CA GLY A 38 5.94 4.83 16.77
C GLY A 38 5.77 5.50 15.40
N ASP A 39 6.85 6.03 14.84
CA ASP A 39 6.89 6.68 13.54
C ASP A 39 7.24 5.70 12.42
N ILE A 40 6.48 5.73 11.34
CA ILE A 40 6.81 5.03 10.10
C ILE A 40 7.36 6.06 9.11
N PRO A 41 8.65 5.95 8.70
CA PRO A 41 9.24 6.87 7.75
C PRO A 41 8.46 6.89 6.42
N PRO A 42 8.24 8.07 5.81
CA PRO A 42 7.58 8.18 4.50
C PRO A 42 8.25 7.32 3.41
N ARG A 43 9.57 7.18 3.48
CA ARG A 43 10.34 6.33 2.56
C ARG A 43 9.93 4.86 2.62
N TRP A 44 9.51 4.36 3.78
CA TRP A 44 9.03 2.98 3.91
C TRP A 44 7.65 2.83 3.29
N LEU A 45 6.76 3.78 3.56
CA LEU A 45 5.43 3.82 2.96
C LEU A 45 5.50 3.82 1.43
N LEU A 46 6.43 4.60 0.85
CA LEU A 46 6.69 4.60 -0.59
C LEU A 46 7.21 3.25 -1.09
N THR A 47 8.12 2.59 -0.37
CA THR A 47 8.59 1.25 -0.74
C THR A 47 7.45 0.23 -0.70
N LEU A 48 6.61 0.27 0.34
CA LEU A 48 5.44 -0.61 0.49
C LEU A 48 4.42 -0.36 -0.62
N LEU A 49 4.15 0.90 -0.95
CA LEU A 49 3.28 1.26 -2.05
C LEU A 49 3.83 0.76 -3.39
N ARG A 50 5.13 0.94 -3.66
CA ARG A 50 5.72 0.57 -4.95
C ARG A 50 5.90 -0.94 -5.14
N LYS A 51 6.20 -1.68 -4.07
CA LYS A 51 6.43 -3.14 -4.15
C LYS A 51 5.16 -3.96 -3.94
N TYR A 52 4.28 -3.50 -3.05
CA TYR A 52 3.13 -4.26 -2.56
C TYR A 52 1.80 -3.58 -2.85
N HIS A 53 1.81 -2.41 -3.49
CA HIS A 53 0.61 -1.60 -3.72
C HIS A 53 -0.16 -1.29 -2.44
N LEU A 54 0.52 -1.30 -1.27
CA LEU A 54 -0.12 -1.02 0.01
C LEU A 54 -0.41 0.48 0.13
N ASN A 55 -1.64 0.80 0.51
CA ASN A 55 -2.05 2.17 0.71
C ASN A 55 -1.44 2.74 2.01
N PRO A 56 -0.67 3.84 1.95
CA PRO A 56 -0.09 4.47 3.14
C PRO A 56 -1.14 4.90 4.17
N ASP A 57 -2.29 5.42 3.74
CA ASP A 57 -3.37 5.82 4.63
C ASP A 57 -3.92 4.63 5.42
N TRP A 58 -4.12 3.48 4.76
CA TRP A 58 -4.54 2.25 5.43
C TRP A 58 -3.47 1.74 6.41
N VAL A 59 -2.20 1.82 6.05
CA VAL A 59 -1.10 1.45 6.96
C VAL A 59 -1.15 2.29 8.24
N MET A 60 -1.29 3.61 8.11
CA MET A 60 -1.25 4.53 9.25
C MET A 60 -2.54 4.50 10.08
N THR A 61 -3.70 4.54 9.43
CA THR A 61 -5.00 4.72 10.09
C THR A 61 -5.78 3.41 10.25
N GLY A 62 -5.52 2.41 9.42
CA GLY A 62 -6.36 1.21 9.28
C GLY A 62 -7.66 1.45 8.50
N LEU A 63 -7.87 2.66 7.99
CA LEU A 63 -9.09 3.07 7.29
C LEU A 63 -8.88 3.06 5.77
N GLY A 64 -9.98 2.90 5.04
CA GLY A 64 -9.98 2.96 3.58
C GLY A 64 -9.44 1.69 2.90
N PRO A 65 -9.22 1.77 1.57
CA PRO A 65 -8.78 0.63 0.79
C PRO A 65 -7.34 0.25 1.15
N LYS A 66 -7.14 -1.03 1.39
CA LYS A 66 -5.86 -1.62 1.77
C LYS A 66 -4.81 -1.57 0.66
N PHE A 67 -5.25 -1.85 -0.56
CA PHE A 67 -4.42 -1.77 -1.75
C PHE A 67 -4.78 -0.51 -2.53
N SER A 68 -3.76 0.23 -2.95
CA SER A 68 -3.91 1.33 -3.87
C SER A 68 -4.05 0.75 -5.28
N VAL A 69 -5.18 1.03 -5.93
CA VAL A 69 -5.37 0.69 -7.34
C VAL A 69 -4.36 1.52 -8.13
N PRO A 70 -3.51 0.93 -8.99
CA PRO A 70 -2.64 1.72 -9.85
C PRO A 70 -3.50 2.65 -10.68
N ALA A 71 -3.12 3.92 -10.78
CA ALA A 71 -3.89 4.93 -11.53
C ALA A 71 -4.24 4.48 -12.96
N ASP A 72 -3.41 3.61 -13.55
CA ASP A 72 -3.59 2.97 -14.85
C ASP A 72 -4.92 2.18 -14.98
N TYR A 73 -5.43 1.60 -13.89
CA TYR A 73 -6.68 0.84 -13.87
C TYR A 73 -7.92 1.71 -13.61
N ALA A 74 -7.76 2.96 -13.17
CA ALA A 74 -8.89 3.87 -12.97
C ALA A 74 -9.47 4.38 -14.30
N GLU A 75 -8.69 4.32 -15.38
CA GLU A 75 -9.10 4.79 -16.72
C GLU A 75 -9.79 3.70 -17.56
N ALA A 76 -9.60 2.43 -17.21
CA ALA A 76 -10.15 1.30 -17.97
C ALA A 76 -11.68 1.17 -17.84
N GLU A 77 -12.29 1.63 -16.75
CA GLU A 77 -13.75 1.58 -16.58
C GLU A 77 -14.50 2.80 -17.14
N VAL A 78 -13.81 3.91 -17.44
CA VAL A 78 -14.49 5.15 -17.91
C VAL A 78 -14.77 5.10 -19.42
N GLN A 79 -14.10 4.25 -20.20
CA GLN A 79 -14.30 4.16 -21.65
C GLN A 79 -15.37 3.17 -22.11
N THR A 80 -15.83 2.22 -21.28
CA THR A 80 -16.84 1.23 -21.72
C THR A 80 -18.27 1.77 -21.74
N ILE A 81 -18.54 2.90 -21.06
CA ILE A 81 -19.89 3.49 -20.95
C ILE A 81 -20.16 4.52 -22.08
N ARG A 82 -19.18 4.87 -22.91
CA ARG A 82 -19.29 5.97 -23.91
C ARG A 82 -19.46 5.54 -25.37
N ARG A 83 -20.13 4.42 -25.66
CA ARG A 83 -20.72 4.21 -26.99
C ARG A 83 -22.15 3.65 -26.89
N PRO A 84 -23.18 4.52 -26.95
CA PRO A 84 -24.40 4.10 -27.61
C PRO A 84 -24.11 4.09 -29.11
N ASP A 85 -23.96 2.89 -29.64
CA ASP A 85 -24.21 2.55 -31.04
C ASP A 85 -25.62 3.05 -31.41
N PHE A 86 -25.75 4.28 -31.89
CA PHE A 86 -26.98 4.71 -32.57
C PHE A 86 -26.89 4.24 -34.03
N HIS A 87 -27.09 2.95 -34.23
CA HIS A 87 -27.53 2.39 -35.50
C HIS A 87 -29.04 2.20 -35.44
N LEU A 88 -29.77 3.26 -35.76
CA LEU A 88 -31.15 3.24 -36.23
C LEU A 88 -31.15 4.30 -37.35
N GLY A 89 -31.25 3.96 -38.64
CA GLY A 89 -32.29 3.15 -39.21
C GLY A 89 -33.52 4.04 -39.37
N PHE A 90 -33.92 4.25 -40.63
CA PHE A 90 -35.01 5.09 -41.16
C PHE A 90 -34.62 6.51 -41.59
#